data_AF-A0A962D7I4-F1
#
_entry.id   AF-A0A962D7I4-F1
#
_cell.length_a   1.000
_cell.length_b   1.000
_cell.length_c   1.000
_cell.angle_alpha   90.00
_cell.angle_beta   90.00
_cell.angle_gamma   90.00
#
_symmetry.space_group_name_H-M   'P 1'
#
loop_
_entity.id
_entity.type
_entity.pdbx_description
1 polymer ?
#
loop_
_entity_poly.entity_id
_entity_poly.type
_entity_poly.pdbx_seq_one_letter_code
_entity_poly.pdbx_strand_id
1 'polypeptide(L)'
;MEILSVNANQKIVNIASSIGGNPQSWQDWFCLHISLAEIDDDLRQECFLWTKSIAESYLQKAEGRVYFCDCDIHIICKDVSQKVLKQAGSQIQDLVYKESSVAPDYELYDLAEEGPLYAQKILQKNSSVFALPVTFRPELAGLPSQDFLKQEQVEAHKHTLKYPNSIKVLLVEDDLVTRWMVRNALKQECELVTASSANRAYVMYSSCQPDLVFLDIDLPDGSGYAVLDWVMRNDPGACVVMFSSNNNLDNITGAFEEGASGFIAKPFLKENLLHYIHKHAGRVSLEKQFKR
;
A
#
# COMPACT_ATOMS: atom_id res chain seq x y z
N MET A 1 20.92 -11.26 2.60
CA MET A 1 20.06 -10.31 1.88
C MET A 1 19.08 -9.67 2.86
N GLU A 2 19.02 -8.34 2.89
CA GLU A 2 18.12 -7.57 3.76
C GLU A 2 16.93 -7.04 2.93
N ILE A 3 15.71 -7.13 3.46
CA ILE A 3 14.49 -6.67 2.79
C ILE A 3 14.00 -5.40 3.47
N LEU A 4 13.83 -4.33 2.68
CA LEU A 4 13.45 -3.02 3.19
C LEU A 4 12.18 -2.52 2.50
N SER A 5 11.11 -2.39 3.28
CA SER A 5 9.85 -1.74 2.89
C SER A 5 9.72 -0.34 3.50
N VAL A 6 10.18 -0.14 4.74
CA VAL A 6 10.09 1.15 5.44
C VAL A 6 11.07 2.18 4.83
N ASN A 7 10.50 3.33 4.42
CA ASN A 7 11.21 4.43 3.75
C ASN A 7 12.01 4.00 2.52
N ALA A 8 11.56 2.96 1.81
CA ALA A 8 12.27 2.38 0.67
C ALA A 8 12.50 3.42 -0.45
N ASN A 9 11.51 4.26 -0.76
CA ASN A 9 11.65 5.36 -1.73
C ASN A 9 12.78 6.33 -1.36
N GLN A 10 12.84 6.77 -0.10
CA GLN A 10 13.91 7.69 0.32
C GLN A 10 15.29 7.02 0.28
N LYS A 11 15.36 5.74 0.65
CA LYS A 11 16.60 4.97 0.60
C LYS A 11 17.09 4.77 -0.83
N ILE A 12 16.19 4.48 -1.77
CA ILE A 12 16.57 4.29 -3.18
C ILE A 12 17.04 5.59 -3.82
N VAL A 13 16.44 6.74 -3.47
CA VAL A 13 16.90 8.07 -3.89
C VAL A 13 18.31 8.37 -3.38
N ASN A 14 18.60 8.05 -2.11
CA ASN A 14 19.92 8.24 -1.53
C ASN A 14 20.98 7.35 -2.19
N ILE A 15 20.60 6.10 -2.50
CA ILE A 15 21.46 5.13 -3.21
C ILE A 15 21.72 5.60 -4.64
N ALA A 16 20.68 5.99 -5.38
CA ALA A 16 20.80 6.56 -6.71
C ALA A 16 21.74 7.77 -6.74
N SER A 17 21.63 8.67 -5.75
CA SER A 17 22.52 9.82 -5.63
C SER A 17 23.98 9.42 -5.37
N SER A 18 24.21 8.39 -4.53
CA SER A 18 25.54 7.82 -4.27
C SER A 18 26.15 7.17 -5.53
N ILE A 19 25.35 6.39 -6.26
CA ILE A 19 25.76 5.75 -7.51
C ILE A 19 26.14 6.82 -8.55
N GLY A 20 25.28 7.83 -8.75
CA GLY A 20 25.54 8.90 -9.71
C GLY A 20 26.77 9.76 -9.35
N GLY A 21 27.06 9.93 -8.06
CA GLY A 21 28.23 10.68 -7.58
C GLY A 21 29.55 9.92 -7.69
N ASN A 22 29.54 8.60 -7.58
CA ASN A 22 30.75 7.76 -7.71
C ASN A 22 30.43 6.34 -8.23
N PRO A 23 30.20 6.16 -9.55
CA PRO A 23 29.85 4.85 -10.11
C PRO A 23 30.93 3.78 -9.86
N GLN A 24 32.20 4.18 -9.83
CA GLN A 24 33.35 3.27 -9.63
C GLN A 24 33.29 2.53 -8.29
N SER A 25 32.69 3.10 -7.24
CA SER A 25 32.53 2.39 -5.95
C SER A 25 31.48 1.28 -5.99
N TRP A 26 30.72 1.17 -7.08
CA TRP A 26 29.66 0.18 -7.31
C TRP A 26 30.10 -0.92 -8.28
N GLN A 27 31.42 -1.14 -8.41
CA GLN A 27 31.95 -2.28 -9.16
C GLN A 27 31.42 -3.62 -8.63
N ASP A 28 31.03 -4.50 -9.56
CA ASP A 28 30.40 -5.80 -9.30
C ASP A 28 29.01 -5.74 -8.64
N TRP A 29 28.41 -4.55 -8.54
CA TRP A 29 27.03 -4.37 -8.12
C TRP A 29 26.08 -4.29 -9.32
N PHE A 30 24.97 -5.00 -9.20
CA PHE A 30 23.91 -5.01 -10.20
C PHE A 30 22.59 -4.58 -9.56
N CYS A 31 21.73 -3.92 -10.34
CA CYS A 31 20.35 -3.63 -9.95
C CYS A 31 19.38 -4.30 -10.92
N LEU A 32 18.52 -5.18 -10.41
CA LEU A 32 17.31 -5.60 -11.10
C LEU A 32 16.16 -4.67 -10.67
N HIS A 33 15.65 -3.88 -11.61
CA HIS A 33 14.49 -3.02 -11.43
C HIS A 33 13.26 -3.67 -12.06
N ILE A 34 12.16 -3.73 -11.31
CA ILE A 34 10.87 -4.25 -11.79
C ILE A 34 9.84 -3.13 -11.62
N SER A 35 9.22 -2.72 -12.72
CA SER A 35 8.17 -1.70 -12.74
C SER A 35 6.80 -2.34 -12.50
N LEU A 36 6.12 -1.90 -11.45
CA LEU A 36 4.75 -2.32 -11.11
C LEU A 36 3.72 -1.22 -11.37
N ALA A 37 4.08 -0.20 -12.17
CA ALA A 37 3.22 0.95 -12.42
C ALA A 37 1.85 0.58 -13.01
N GLU A 38 1.82 -0.44 -13.88
CA GLU A 38 0.59 -0.94 -14.53
C GLU A 38 -0.10 -2.07 -13.74
N ILE A 39 0.45 -2.44 -12.58
CA ILE A 39 -0.07 -3.51 -11.75
C ILE A 39 -0.97 -2.91 -10.66
N ASP A 40 -2.16 -3.47 -10.47
CA ASP A 40 -3.11 -3.04 -9.45
C ASP A 40 -2.51 -3.08 -8.04
N ASP A 41 -2.87 -2.11 -7.18
CA ASP A 41 -2.38 -1.97 -5.80
C ASP A 41 -2.56 -3.27 -4.98
N ASP A 42 -3.62 -4.05 -5.28
CA ASP A 42 -3.91 -5.34 -4.65
C ASP A 42 -2.90 -6.42 -5.05
N LEU A 43 -2.49 -6.49 -6.32
CA LEU A 43 -1.56 -7.51 -6.81
C LEU A 43 -0.10 -7.16 -6.51
N ARG A 44 0.24 -5.88 -6.33
CA ARG A 44 1.59 -5.45 -5.90
C ARG A 44 2.04 -6.13 -4.61
N GLN A 45 1.11 -6.52 -3.75
CA GLN A 45 1.41 -7.24 -2.50
C GLN A 45 1.85 -8.69 -2.73
N GLU A 46 1.25 -9.38 -3.69
CA GLU A 46 1.69 -10.73 -4.08
C GLU A 46 3.05 -10.65 -4.80
N CYS A 47 3.27 -9.60 -5.60
CA CYS A 47 4.58 -9.31 -6.20
C CYS A 47 5.69 -9.21 -5.15
N PHE A 48 5.41 -8.56 -4.01
CA PHE A 48 6.34 -8.49 -2.89
C PHE A 48 6.74 -9.88 -2.39
N LEU A 49 5.76 -10.76 -2.14
CA LEU A 49 6.02 -12.09 -1.61
C LEU A 49 6.77 -12.99 -2.58
N TRP A 50 6.36 -12.99 -3.85
CA TRP A 50 7.05 -13.78 -4.87
C TRP A 50 8.48 -13.29 -5.03
N THR A 51 8.68 -11.97 -5.05
CA THR A 51 10.03 -11.40 -5.12
C THR A 51 10.86 -11.77 -3.89
N LYS A 52 10.27 -11.74 -2.69
CA LYS A 52 10.95 -12.21 -1.47
C LYS A 52 11.35 -13.68 -1.58
N SER A 53 10.42 -14.56 -1.94
CA SER A 53 10.67 -16.00 -2.08
C SER A 53 11.75 -16.29 -3.12
N ILE A 54 11.69 -15.62 -4.26
CA ILE A 54 12.68 -15.74 -5.35
C ILE A 54 14.04 -15.20 -4.90
N ALA A 55 14.08 -14.03 -4.26
CA ALA A 55 15.33 -13.47 -3.73
C ALA A 55 15.96 -14.39 -2.68
N GLU A 56 15.17 -14.99 -1.79
CA GLU A 56 15.63 -15.97 -0.82
C GLU A 56 16.15 -17.26 -1.48
N SER A 57 15.58 -17.69 -2.60
CA SER A 57 16.02 -18.89 -3.33
C SER A 57 17.29 -18.66 -4.16
N TYR A 58 17.34 -17.57 -4.92
CA TYR A 58 18.41 -17.30 -5.88
C TYR A 58 19.59 -16.54 -5.27
N LEU A 59 19.35 -15.74 -4.24
CA LEU A 59 20.28 -14.71 -3.77
C LEU A 59 20.61 -14.84 -2.28
N GLN A 60 20.32 -15.99 -1.66
CA GLN A 60 20.53 -16.22 -0.21
C GLN A 60 21.95 -15.89 0.26
N LYS A 61 22.95 -16.21 -0.58
CA LYS A 61 24.39 -16.03 -0.29
C LYS A 61 24.95 -14.72 -0.86
N ALA A 62 24.15 -13.94 -1.57
CA ALA A 62 24.58 -12.69 -2.16
C ALA A 62 24.57 -11.56 -1.12
N GLU A 63 25.57 -10.71 -1.19
CA GLU A 63 25.55 -9.41 -0.52
C GLU A 63 24.57 -8.51 -1.28
N GLY A 64 23.55 -7.98 -0.62
CA GLY A 64 22.53 -7.19 -1.30
C GLY A 64 21.26 -6.94 -0.50
N ARG A 65 20.41 -6.11 -1.08
CA ARG A 65 19.17 -5.62 -0.50
C ARG A 65 18.05 -5.58 -1.52
N VAL A 66 16.84 -5.84 -1.05
CA VAL A 66 15.61 -5.66 -1.83
C VAL A 66 14.84 -4.46 -1.29
N TYR A 67 14.48 -3.53 -2.16
CA TYR A 67 13.71 -2.34 -1.84
C TYR A 67 12.35 -2.43 -2.51
N PHE A 68 11.31 -2.38 -1.69
CA PHE A 68 9.93 -2.35 -2.16
C PHE A 68 9.40 -0.93 -2.09
N CYS A 69 9.38 -0.28 -3.24
CA CYS A 69 8.89 1.08 -3.44
C CYS A 69 7.43 1.06 -3.89
N ASP A 70 6.74 2.20 -3.89
CA ASP A 70 5.27 2.25 -4.08
C ASP A 70 4.79 1.57 -5.38
N CYS A 71 5.56 1.72 -6.45
CA CYS A 71 5.28 1.13 -7.76
C CYS A 71 6.49 0.40 -8.35
N ASP A 72 7.53 0.12 -7.58
CA ASP A 72 8.77 -0.47 -8.09
C ASP A 72 9.39 -1.45 -7.10
N ILE A 73 10.10 -2.44 -7.63
CA ILE A 73 10.99 -3.28 -6.84
C ILE A 73 12.41 -3.10 -7.35
N HIS A 74 13.35 -2.87 -6.43
CA HIS A 74 14.77 -2.81 -6.74
C HIS A 74 15.51 -3.88 -5.95
N ILE A 75 16.14 -4.82 -6.66
CA ILE A 75 17.06 -5.79 -6.07
C ILE A 75 18.48 -5.31 -6.40
N ILE A 76 19.20 -4.84 -5.39
CA ILE A 76 20.58 -4.36 -5.53
C ILE A 76 21.50 -5.37 -4.84
N CYS A 77 22.36 -6.01 -5.61
CA CYS A 77 23.23 -7.07 -5.09
C CYS A 77 24.62 -7.05 -5.74
N LYS A 78 25.60 -7.53 -4.99
CA LYS A 78 26.99 -7.62 -5.38
C LYS A 78 27.37 -9.07 -5.69
N ASP A 79 28.28 -9.25 -6.64
CA ASP A 79 28.90 -10.55 -6.97
C ASP A 79 27.88 -11.61 -7.45
N VAL A 80 26.78 -11.18 -8.07
CA VAL A 80 25.75 -12.06 -8.65
C VAL A 80 25.81 -12.00 -10.17
N SER A 81 25.82 -13.17 -10.83
CA SER A 81 25.80 -13.21 -12.29
C SER A 81 24.50 -12.61 -12.86
N GLN A 82 24.62 -11.83 -13.93
CA GLN A 82 23.47 -11.26 -14.65
C GLN A 82 22.46 -12.33 -15.10
N LYS A 83 22.92 -13.55 -15.39
CA LYS A 83 22.06 -14.68 -15.78
C LYS A 83 21.09 -15.07 -14.66
N VAL A 84 21.56 -15.09 -13.41
CA VAL A 84 20.74 -15.40 -12.24
C VAL A 84 19.70 -14.29 -12.00
N LEU A 85 20.11 -13.02 -12.14
CA LEU A 85 19.18 -11.88 -11.98
C LEU A 85 18.12 -11.85 -13.07
N LYS A 86 18.47 -12.16 -14.33
CA LYS A 86 17.49 -12.31 -15.42
C LYS A 86 16.51 -13.45 -15.17
N GLN A 87 16.98 -14.58 -14.61
CA GLN A 87 16.09 -15.68 -14.23
C GLN A 87 15.11 -15.28 -13.12
N ALA A 88 15.58 -14.55 -12.10
CA ALA A 88 14.74 -14.03 -11.04
C ALA A 88 13.69 -13.04 -11.59
N GLY A 89 14.11 -12.08 -12.43
CA GLY A 89 13.20 -11.11 -13.06
C GLY A 89 12.13 -11.78 -13.93
N SER A 90 12.54 -12.72 -14.79
CA SER A 90 11.61 -13.49 -15.64
C SER A 90 10.59 -14.28 -14.81
N GLN A 91 11.00 -14.90 -13.70
CA GLN A 91 10.06 -15.64 -12.85
C GLN A 91 9.06 -14.73 -12.15
N ILE A 92 9.49 -13.56 -11.69
CA ILE A 92 8.58 -12.58 -11.10
C ILE A 92 7.59 -12.11 -12.17
N GLN A 93 8.07 -11.76 -13.36
CA GLN A 93 7.22 -11.37 -14.49
C GLN A 93 6.18 -12.45 -14.84
N ASP A 94 6.59 -13.72 -14.92
CA ASP A 94 5.69 -14.85 -15.21
C ASP A 94 4.60 -15.04 -14.15
N LEU A 95 4.93 -14.85 -12.86
CA LEU A 95 3.96 -14.96 -11.77
C LEU A 95 2.95 -13.82 -11.80
N VAL A 96 3.43 -12.59 -12.03
CA VAL A 96 2.55 -11.42 -12.16
C VAL A 96 1.63 -11.55 -13.37
N TYR A 97 2.15 -11.99 -14.50
CA TYR A 97 1.37 -12.21 -15.72
C TYR A 97 0.27 -13.27 -15.52
N LYS A 98 0.53 -14.34 -14.78
CA LYS A 98 -0.48 -15.37 -14.49
C LYS A 98 -1.68 -14.84 -13.70
N GLU A 99 -1.45 -13.89 -12.79
CA GLU A 99 -2.51 -13.36 -11.92
C GLU A 99 -3.20 -12.10 -12.50
N SER A 100 -2.49 -11.23 -13.22
CA SER A 100 -3.06 -9.99 -13.79
C SER A 100 -3.33 -10.04 -15.29
N SER A 101 -2.77 -11.01 -16.02
CA SER A 101 -2.62 -10.92 -17.49
C SER A 101 -1.83 -9.71 -17.98
N VAL A 102 -1.09 -9.04 -17.08
CA VAL A 102 -0.18 -7.92 -17.38
C VAL A 102 1.24 -8.38 -17.03
N ALA A 103 2.17 -8.24 -17.98
CA ALA A 103 3.57 -8.59 -17.76
C ALA A 103 4.32 -7.32 -17.32
N PRO A 104 4.82 -7.25 -16.08
CA PRO A 104 5.58 -6.08 -15.63
C PRO A 104 6.91 -6.01 -16.37
N ASP A 105 7.32 -4.80 -16.75
CA ASP A 105 8.65 -4.57 -17.31
C ASP A 105 9.71 -4.74 -16.23
N TYR A 106 10.82 -5.39 -16.58
CA TYR A 106 12.00 -5.43 -15.74
C TYR A 106 13.26 -5.12 -16.53
N GLU A 107 14.22 -4.47 -15.88
CA GLU A 107 15.48 -4.03 -16.43
C GLU A 107 16.63 -4.40 -15.50
N LEU A 108 17.78 -4.69 -16.08
CA LEU A 108 19.00 -5.01 -15.34
C LEU A 108 20.04 -3.93 -15.64
N TYR A 109 20.65 -3.40 -14.58
CA TYR A 109 21.68 -2.37 -14.65
C TYR A 109 22.98 -2.89 -14.04
N ASP A 110 24.09 -2.72 -14.76
CA ASP A 110 25.43 -2.71 -14.15
C ASP A 110 25.64 -1.37 -13.45
N LEU A 111 25.77 -1.34 -12.12
CA LEU A 111 25.82 -0.07 -11.39
C LEU A 111 27.14 0.69 -11.54
N ALA A 112 28.20 0.04 -12.02
CA ALA A 112 29.46 0.72 -12.32
C ALA A 112 29.44 1.40 -13.70
N GLU A 113 28.84 0.74 -14.69
CA GLU A 113 28.78 1.24 -16.07
C GLU A 113 27.51 2.08 -16.34
N GLU A 114 26.36 1.58 -15.91
CA GLU A 114 25.02 2.13 -16.17
C GLU A 114 24.42 2.83 -14.94
N GLY A 115 25.17 2.89 -13.84
CA GLY A 115 24.77 3.55 -12.60
C GLY A 115 24.22 4.97 -12.76
N PRO A 116 24.87 5.87 -13.55
CA PRO A 116 24.34 7.21 -13.80
C PRO A 116 22.97 7.22 -14.50
N LEU A 117 22.74 6.29 -15.43
CA LEU A 117 21.46 6.15 -16.13
C LEU A 117 20.37 5.68 -15.16
N TYR A 118 20.67 4.64 -14.37
CA TYR A 118 19.80 4.18 -13.29
C TYR A 118 19.46 5.33 -12.32
N ALA A 119 20.47 6.06 -11.86
CA ALA A 119 20.30 7.17 -10.94
C ALA A 119 19.42 8.28 -11.51
N GLN A 120 19.63 8.65 -12.77
CA GLN A 120 18.80 9.64 -13.46
C GLN A 120 17.33 9.19 -13.52
N LYS A 121 17.07 7.92 -13.84
CA LYS A 121 15.72 7.35 -13.90
C LYS A 121 15.00 7.44 -12.55
N ILE A 122 15.67 7.05 -11.47
CA ILE A 122 15.13 7.13 -10.09
C ILE A 122 14.88 8.59 -9.68
N LEU A 123 15.85 9.46 -9.91
CA LEU A 123 15.74 10.86 -9.52
C LEU A 123 14.65 11.57 -10.30
N GLN A 124 14.51 11.34 -11.61
CA GLN A 124 13.41 11.93 -12.41
C GLN A 124 12.04 11.46 -11.92
N LYS A 125 11.86 10.16 -11.65
CA LYS A 125 10.61 9.59 -11.15
C LYS A 125 10.21 10.18 -9.80
N ASN A 126 11.19 10.45 -8.92
CA ASN A 126 10.96 11.05 -7.61
C ASN A 126 10.96 12.60 -7.61
N SER A 127 11.49 13.25 -8.65
CA SER A 127 11.47 14.72 -8.82
C SER A 127 10.09 15.25 -9.26
N SER A 128 9.25 14.40 -9.85
CA SER A 128 7.83 14.68 -10.10
C SER A 128 6.97 14.79 -8.84
N VAL A 129 7.57 14.60 -7.65
CA VAL A 129 6.96 14.86 -6.34
C VAL A 129 7.65 16.08 -5.72
N PHE A 130 7.46 17.26 -6.30
CA PHE A 130 7.82 18.53 -5.67
C PHE A 130 6.64 19.51 -5.69
N ALA A 131 6.29 19.93 -4.47
CA ALA A 131 5.32 20.92 -4.04
C ALA A 131 4.83 21.93 -5.09
N LEU A 132 3.51 22.03 -5.24
CA LEU A 132 2.91 23.29 -5.64
C LEU A 132 3.04 24.28 -4.46
N PRO A 133 3.52 25.51 -4.68
CA PRO A 133 3.35 26.56 -3.68
C PRO A 133 1.85 26.80 -3.53
N VAL A 134 1.31 26.55 -2.34
CA VAL A 134 -0.03 27.02 -1.97
C VAL A 134 0.07 28.54 -1.76
N THR A 135 -0.03 29.30 -2.85
CA THR A 135 -0.50 30.67 -2.73
C THR A 135 -2.02 30.63 -2.71
N PHE A 136 -2.58 30.79 -1.51
CA PHE A 136 -3.99 31.09 -1.32
C PHE A 136 -4.35 32.32 -2.17
N ARG A 137 -5.16 32.14 -3.21
CA ARG A 137 -5.79 33.22 -3.96
C ARG A 137 -7.29 33.21 -3.64
N PRO A 138 -7.83 34.25 -2.95
CA PRO A 138 -9.24 34.27 -2.53
C PRO A 138 -10.24 34.52 -3.66
N GLU A 139 -9.85 34.44 -4.93
CA GLU A 139 -10.63 34.94 -6.06
C GLU A 139 -10.56 33.95 -7.22
N LEU A 140 -11.35 32.89 -7.13
CA LEU A 140 -11.84 32.09 -8.27
C LEU A 140 -12.97 31.19 -7.77
N ALA A 141 -14.10 31.82 -7.46
CA ALA A 141 -15.38 31.16 -7.55
C ALA A 141 -15.62 30.82 -9.03
N GLY A 142 -15.48 29.55 -9.37
CA GLY A 142 -15.69 29.05 -10.73
C GLY A 142 -15.42 27.55 -10.79
N LEU A 143 -16.48 26.77 -10.61
CA LEU A 143 -16.52 25.31 -10.75
C LEU A 143 -15.87 24.85 -12.08
N PRO A 144 -15.03 23.80 -12.09
CA PRO A 144 -14.75 23.05 -13.30
C PRO A 144 -15.88 22.05 -13.59
N SER A 145 -16.20 21.95 -14.88
CA SER A 145 -17.28 21.18 -15.49
C SER A 145 -17.15 19.65 -15.37
N GLN A 146 -18.31 18.98 -15.50
CA GLN A 146 -18.63 17.56 -15.22
C GLN A 146 -17.81 16.47 -15.96
N ASP A 147 -16.72 16.80 -16.64
CA ASP A 147 -15.95 15.83 -17.42
C ASP A 147 -14.78 15.20 -16.64
N PHE A 148 -14.37 15.79 -15.51
CA PHE A 148 -13.30 15.23 -14.66
C PHE A 148 -13.78 14.07 -13.75
N LEU A 149 -15.10 13.96 -13.51
CA LEU A 149 -15.69 12.93 -12.63
C LEU A 149 -15.91 11.58 -13.32
N LYS A 150 -15.71 11.47 -14.63
CA LYS A 150 -16.02 10.25 -15.38
C LYS A 150 -14.87 9.25 -15.48
N GLN A 151 -13.63 9.65 -15.26
CA GLN A 151 -12.48 8.74 -15.43
C GLN A 151 -12.16 7.94 -14.15
N GLU A 152 -12.28 8.51 -12.95
CA GLU A 152 -12.14 7.74 -11.69
C GLU A 152 -13.34 6.82 -11.41
N GLN A 153 -14.54 7.15 -11.91
CA GLN A 153 -15.74 6.32 -11.73
C GLN A 153 -15.68 4.99 -12.51
N VAL A 154 -14.83 4.89 -13.54
CA VAL A 154 -14.70 3.70 -14.41
C VAL A 154 -13.77 2.64 -13.80
N GLU A 155 -12.81 3.02 -12.97
CA GLU A 155 -11.92 2.08 -12.26
C GLU A 155 -12.55 1.57 -10.96
N ALA A 156 -13.26 2.43 -10.22
CA ALA A 156 -14.00 2.01 -9.02
C ALA A 156 -15.12 0.98 -9.30
N HIS A 157 -15.61 0.88 -10.56
CA HIS A 157 -16.67 -0.04 -10.96
C HIS A 157 -16.20 -1.40 -11.50
N LYS A 158 -14.88 -1.65 -11.65
CA LYS A 158 -14.39 -2.93 -12.20
C LYS A 158 -14.17 -4.04 -11.15
N HIS A 159 -14.19 -3.72 -9.87
CA HIS A 159 -14.12 -4.72 -8.78
C HIS A 159 -15.50 -5.18 -8.27
N THR A 160 -16.59 -4.75 -8.89
CA THR A 160 -17.94 -5.10 -8.46
C THR A 160 -18.28 -6.54 -8.87
N LEU A 161 -18.39 -7.39 -7.85
CA LEU A 161 -19.12 -8.68 -7.75
C LEU A 161 -18.33 -9.98 -7.91
N LYS A 162 -17.62 -10.37 -6.84
CA LYS A 162 -17.46 -11.81 -6.49
C LYS A 162 -18.31 -12.27 -5.30
N TYR A 163 -18.92 -11.34 -4.54
CA TYR A 163 -19.70 -11.66 -3.35
C TYR A 163 -20.91 -10.71 -3.21
N PRO A 164 -22.08 -11.04 -3.78
CA PRO A 164 -23.24 -10.14 -3.84
C PRO A 164 -23.92 -9.84 -2.49
N ASN A 165 -23.29 -10.21 -1.36
CA ASN A 165 -23.72 -9.95 0.02
C ASN A 165 -22.55 -9.77 1.00
N SER A 166 -21.31 -9.54 0.54
CA SER A 166 -20.15 -9.40 1.44
C SER A 166 -20.11 -8.02 2.09
N ILE A 167 -19.79 -8.00 3.38
CA ILE A 167 -19.38 -6.79 4.10
C ILE A 167 -18.20 -6.16 3.39
N LYS A 168 -18.24 -4.85 3.18
CA LYS A 168 -17.11 -4.04 2.71
C LYS A 168 -16.30 -3.52 3.89
N VAL A 169 -15.02 -3.85 3.91
CA VAL A 169 -14.10 -3.45 4.96
C VAL A 169 -13.04 -2.53 4.36
N LEU A 170 -12.82 -1.37 4.96
CA LEU A 170 -11.66 -0.52 4.68
C LEU A 170 -10.59 -0.74 5.74
N LEU A 171 -9.39 -1.11 5.33
CA LEU A 171 -8.22 -1.15 6.21
C LEU A 171 -7.30 0.05 5.90
N VAL A 172 -7.06 0.88 6.90
CA VAL A 172 -6.15 2.04 6.86
C VAL A 172 -4.91 1.71 7.69
N GLU A 173 -3.81 1.44 7.00
CA GLU A 173 -2.59 0.88 7.57
C GLU A 173 -1.45 1.23 6.63
N ASP A 174 -0.33 1.78 7.09
CA ASP A 174 0.81 2.13 6.24
C ASP A 174 1.80 0.98 6.06
N ASP A 175 1.95 0.10 7.07
CA ASP A 175 2.83 -1.05 7.00
C ASP A 175 2.33 -2.13 6.03
N LEU A 176 3.14 -2.38 5.00
CA LEU A 176 2.87 -3.34 3.94
C LEU A 176 2.66 -4.77 4.47
N VAL A 177 3.44 -5.18 5.47
CA VAL A 177 3.38 -6.55 6.02
C VAL A 177 2.06 -6.76 6.77
N THR A 178 1.65 -5.76 7.56
CA THR A 178 0.40 -5.77 8.31
C THR A 178 -0.81 -5.78 7.36
N ARG A 179 -0.81 -4.94 6.32
CA ARG A 179 -1.86 -4.98 5.28
C ARG A 179 -2.02 -6.36 4.65
N TRP A 180 -0.90 -7.01 4.36
CA TRP A 180 -0.90 -8.36 3.80
C TRP A 180 -1.46 -9.40 4.77
N MET A 181 -1.05 -9.36 6.05
CA MET A 181 -1.55 -10.29 7.07
C MET A 181 -3.08 -10.17 7.23
N VAL A 182 -3.61 -8.95 7.24
CA VAL A 182 -5.06 -8.70 7.32
C VAL A 182 -5.78 -9.19 6.06
N ARG A 183 -5.26 -8.88 4.86
CA ARG A 183 -5.82 -9.34 3.59
C ARG A 183 -5.94 -10.86 3.53
N ASN A 184 -4.90 -11.58 3.95
CA ASN A 184 -4.96 -13.04 4.00
C ASN A 184 -5.89 -13.59 5.08
N ALA A 185 -5.93 -12.95 6.25
CA ALA A 185 -6.86 -13.34 7.30
C ALA A 185 -8.33 -13.21 6.84
N LEU A 186 -8.63 -12.22 5.99
CA LEU A 186 -9.99 -11.85 5.58
C LEU A 186 -10.37 -12.21 4.14
N LYS A 187 -9.49 -12.87 3.37
CA LYS A 187 -9.64 -13.12 1.92
C LYS A 187 -10.98 -13.75 1.50
N GLN A 188 -11.60 -14.56 2.35
CA GLN A 188 -12.86 -15.25 2.06
C GLN A 188 -14.05 -14.71 2.88
N GLU A 189 -13.82 -13.67 3.68
CA GLU A 189 -14.73 -13.22 4.74
C GLU A 189 -15.44 -11.91 4.37
N CYS A 190 -14.76 -11.05 3.60
CA CYS A 190 -15.26 -9.72 3.23
C CYS A 190 -14.65 -9.21 1.91
N GLU A 191 -15.24 -8.14 1.38
CA GLU A 191 -14.62 -7.31 0.36
C GLU A 191 -13.67 -6.33 1.07
N LEU A 192 -12.36 -6.56 1.00
CA LEU A 192 -11.36 -5.73 1.67
C LEU A 192 -10.78 -4.70 0.70
N VAL A 193 -10.85 -3.43 1.08
CA VAL A 193 -10.20 -2.29 0.42
C VAL A 193 -9.14 -1.73 1.36
N THR A 194 -8.03 -1.19 0.83
CA THR A 194 -6.93 -0.67 1.66
C THR A 194 -6.55 0.77 1.35
N ALA A 195 -6.18 1.52 2.37
CA ALA A 195 -5.54 2.83 2.28
C ALA A 195 -4.22 2.82 3.08
N SER A 196 -3.19 3.45 2.53
CA SER A 196 -1.84 3.49 3.12
C SER A 196 -1.52 4.78 3.87
N SER A 197 -2.48 5.71 3.93
CA SER A 197 -2.30 7.04 4.50
C SER A 197 -3.65 7.65 4.88
N ALA A 198 -3.64 8.69 5.72
CA ALA A 198 -4.85 9.42 6.12
C ALA A 198 -5.54 10.07 4.92
N ASN A 199 -4.78 10.69 4.01
CA ASN A 199 -5.35 11.31 2.81
C ASN A 199 -6.06 10.28 1.92
N ARG A 200 -5.47 9.08 1.73
CA ARG A 200 -6.15 8.00 1.02
C ARG A 200 -7.36 7.48 1.79
N ALA A 201 -7.31 7.43 3.13
CA ALA A 201 -8.43 6.99 3.94
C ALA A 201 -9.69 7.86 3.70
N TYR A 202 -9.55 9.18 3.65
CA TYR A 202 -10.67 10.09 3.36
C TYR A 202 -11.31 9.80 2.01
N VAL A 203 -10.49 9.69 0.96
CA VAL A 203 -10.96 9.42 -0.40
C VAL A 203 -11.66 8.07 -0.48
N MET A 204 -11.05 7.02 0.06
CA MET A 204 -11.58 5.66 0.01
C MET A 204 -12.84 5.50 0.86
N TYR A 205 -12.94 6.18 1.99
CA TYR A 205 -14.16 6.16 2.80
C TYR A 205 -15.34 6.76 2.03
N SER A 206 -15.15 7.95 1.44
CA SER A 206 -16.20 8.62 0.66
C SER A 206 -16.61 7.85 -0.59
N SER A 207 -15.66 7.22 -1.30
CA SER A 207 -15.93 6.55 -2.57
C SER A 207 -16.48 5.13 -2.39
N CYS A 208 -15.93 4.36 -1.45
CA CYS A 208 -16.29 2.95 -1.28
C CYS A 208 -17.44 2.72 -0.30
N GLN A 209 -17.74 3.69 0.57
CA GLN A 209 -18.76 3.59 1.63
C GLN A 209 -18.66 2.26 2.39
N PRO A 210 -17.55 2.02 3.11
CA PRO A 210 -17.32 0.75 3.79
C PRO A 210 -18.31 0.55 4.95
N ASP A 211 -18.69 -0.71 5.21
CA ASP A 211 -19.50 -1.09 6.37
C ASP A 211 -18.67 -1.06 7.67
N LEU A 212 -17.36 -1.34 7.57
CA LEU A 212 -16.44 -1.41 8.69
C LEU A 212 -15.08 -0.82 8.31
N VAL A 213 -14.47 -0.06 9.22
CA VAL A 213 -13.11 0.47 9.05
C VAL A 213 -12.20 -0.10 10.14
N PHE A 214 -11.05 -0.66 9.74
CA PHE A 214 -9.91 -0.88 10.63
C PHE A 214 -8.90 0.24 10.41
N LEU A 215 -8.57 1.00 11.45
CA LEU A 215 -7.82 2.26 11.33
C LEU A 215 -6.60 2.30 12.25
N ASP A 216 -5.41 2.39 11.68
CA ASP A 216 -4.21 2.67 12.47
C ASP A 216 -4.17 4.13 12.95
N ILE A 217 -3.60 4.32 14.14
CA ILE A 217 -3.33 5.62 14.76
C ILE A 217 -2.13 6.29 14.09
N ASP A 218 -1.07 5.51 13.86
CA ASP A 218 0.21 6.01 13.37
C ASP A 218 0.22 5.94 11.84
N LEU A 219 -0.08 7.06 11.18
CA LEU A 219 -0.06 7.16 9.71
C LEU A 219 1.04 8.15 9.25
N PRO A 220 1.60 7.98 8.05
CA PRO A 220 2.76 8.76 7.60
C PRO A 220 2.45 10.25 7.36
N ASP A 221 1.20 10.59 7.09
CA ASP A 221 0.73 11.93 6.69
C ASP A 221 -0.27 12.55 7.70
N GLY A 222 -0.51 11.91 8.83
CA GLY A 222 -1.43 12.40 9.85
C GLY A 222 -1.69 11.39 10.96
N SER A 223 -2.57 11.75 11.89
CA SER A 223 -3.02 10.82 12.93
C SER A 223 -4.31 10.13 12.51
N GLY A 224 -4.43 8.82 12.79
CA GLY A 224 -5.68 8.09 12.69
C GLY A 224 -6.83 8.72 13.48
N TYR A 225 -6.56 9.43 14.58
CA TYR A 225 -7.59 10.19 15.29
C TYR A 225 -8.23 11.28 14.43
N ALA A 226 -7.43 11.97 13.59
CA ALA A 226 -7.98 12.95 12.65
C ALA A 226 -8.84 12.29 11.57
N VAL A 227 -8.57 11.02 11.23
CA VAL A 227 -9.43 10.23 10.34
C VAL A 227 -10.71 9.83 11.06
N LEU A 228 -10.62 9.33 12.29
CA LEU A 228 -11.76 8.95 13.12
C LEU A 228 -12.73 10.12 13.34
N ASP A 229 -12.24 11.27 13.82
CA ASP A 229 -13.03 12.48 14.05
C ASP A 229 -13.75 12.94 12.77
N TRP A 230 -13.05 12.94 11.64
CA TRP A 230 -13.66 13.28 10.35
C TRP A 230 -14.75 12.27 9.95
N VAL A 231 -14.51 10.97 10.09
CA VAL A 231 -15.52 9.94 9.75
C VAL A 231 -16.75 10.12 10.65
N MET A 232 -16.57 10.24 11.97
CA MET A 232 -17.68 10.37 12.92
C MET A 232 -18.52 11.64 12.70
N ARG A 233 -17.91 12.74 12.25
CA ARG A 233 -18.64 13.97 11.90
C ARG A 233 -19.48 13.84 10.64
N ASN A 234 -19.00 13.09 9.64
CA ASN A 234 -19.68 12.93 8.36
C ASN A 234 -20.65 11.74 8.34
N ASP A 235 -20.36 10.71 9.14
CA ASP A 235 -21.14 9.49 9.30
C ASP A 235 -21.11 9.00 10.76
N PRO A 236 -22.00 9.54 11.62
CA PRO A 236 -22.08 9.13 13.03
C PRO A 236 -22.50 7.65 13.23
N GLY A 237 -22.97 6.99 12.17
CA GLY A 237 -23.33 5.57 12.19
C GLY A 237 -22.19 4.63 11.80
N ALA A 238 -21.06 5.19 11.36
CA ALA A 238 -19.91 4.45 10.90
C ALA A 238 -19.35 3.50 11.96
N CYS A 239 -18.95 2.30 11.55
CA CYS A 239 -18.27 1.35 12.43
C CYS A 239 -16.76 1.45 12.24
N VAL A 240 -16.08 2.24 13.07
CA VAL A 240 -14.61 2.38 13.03
C VAL A 240 -13.99 1.65 14.21
N VAL A 241 -13.04 0.76 13.94
CA VAL A 241 -12.29 0.00 14.93
C VAL A 241 -10.83 0.39 14.83
N MET A 242 -10.28 0.94 15.90
CA MET A 242 -8.86 1.28 15.93
C MET A 242 -8.01 0.01 15.87
N PHE A 243 -6.94 0.04 15.10
CA PHE A 243 -6.07 -1.10 14.81
C PHE A 243 -4.61 -0.68 14.89
N SER A 244 -4.01 -0.73 16.08
CA SER A 244 -2.72 -0.06 16.32
C SER A 244 -1.77 -0.82 17.24
N SER A 245 -0.47 -0.59 17.06
CA SER A 245 0.59 -0.99 18.00
C SER A 245 0.62 -0.11 19.25
N ASN A 246 0.10 1.12 19.17
CA ASN A 246 0.10 2.08 20.27
C ASN A 246 -1.15 1.94 21.15
N ASN A 247 -1.17 0.88 21.96
CA ASN A 247 -2.33 0.42 22.74
C ASN A 247 -2.31 0.84 24.23
N ASN A 248 -1.69 1.97 24.54
CA ASN A 248 -1.72 2.49 25.91
C ASN A 248 -3.16 2.88 26.33
N LEU A 249 -3.41 2.95 27.64
CA LEU A 249 -4.76 3.20 28.16
C LEU A 249 -5.35 4.52 27.64
N ASP A 250 -4.54 5.58 27.58
CA ASP A 250 -5.00 6.91 27.16
C ASP A 250 -5.50 6.90 25.71
N ASN A 251 -4.78 6.20 24.82
CA ASN A 251 -5.17 6.03 23.42
C ASN A 251 -6.46 5.22 23.29
N ILE A 252 -6.58 4.13 24.04
CA ILE A 252 -7.79 3.30 24.02
C ILE A 252 -8.99 4.13 24.49
N THR A 253 -8.87 4.85 25.61
CA THR A 253 -9.95 5.69 26.13
C THR A 253 -10.29 6.82 25.18
N GLY A 254 -9.30 7.53 24.64
CA GLY A 254 -9.52 8.63 23.70
C GLY A 254 -10.23 8.16 22.43
N ALA A 255 -9.87 6.97 21.91
CA ALA A 255 -10.55 6.40 20.74
C ALA A 255 -12.05 6.16 20.97
N PHE A 256 -12.41 5.63 22.14
CA PHE A 256 -13.82 5.41 22.48
C PHE A 256 -14.57 6.73 22.71
N GLU A 257 -13.93 7.72 23.34
CA GLU A 257 -14.51 9.07 23.53
C GLU A 257 -14.79 9.77 22.20
N GLU A 258 -13.93 9.56 21.20
CA GLU A 258 -14.10 10.08 19.84
C GLU A 258 -15.10 9.29 18.99
N GLY A 259 -15.64 8.17 19.48
CA GLY A 259 -16.70 7.41 18.80
C GLY A 259 -16.27 6.09 18.16
N ALA A 260 -15.03 5.62 18.40
CA ALA A 260 -14.61 4.31 17.91
C ALA A 260 -15.52 3.18 18.45
N SER A 261 -15.90 2.27 17.57
CA SER A 261 -16.70 1.07 17.88
C SER A 261 -15.89 -0.04 18.56
N GLY A 262 -14.56 0.09 18.58
CA GLY A 262 -13.66 -0.91 19.15
C GLY A 262 -12.19 -0.57 18.99
N PHE A 263 -11.36 -1.41 19.58
CA PHE A 263 -9.91 -1.35 19.50
C PHE A 263 -9.33 -2.75 19.34
N ILE A 264 -8.34 -2.91 18.47
CA ILE A 264 -7.53 -4.11 18.27
C ILE A 264 -6.06 -3.69 18.39
N ALA A 265 -5.37 -4.28 19.36
CA ALA A 265 -3.92 -4.10 19.49
C ALA A 265 -3.17 -5.00 18.49
N LYS A 266 -2.07 -4.49 17.95
CA LYS A 266 -1.06 -5.28 17.22
C LYS A 266 -0.02 -5.83 18.22
N PRO A 267 0.49 -7.06 18.03
CA PRO A 267 0.10 -8.04 17.01
C PRO A 267 -1.32 -8.58 17.24
N PHE A 268 -2.00 -8.95 16.16
CA PHE A 268 -3.40 -9.35 16.18
C PHE A 268 -3.58 -10.84 15.85
N LEU A 269 -4.72 -11.38 16.28
CA LEU A 269 -5.20 -12.70 15.86
C LEU A 269 -6.34 -12.52 14.84
N LYS A 270 -6.49 -13.45 13.89
CA LYS A 270 -7.56 -13.40 12.86
C LYS A 270 -8.94 -13.27 13.50
N GLU A 271 -9.15 -13.95 14.62
CA GLU A 271 -10.41 -13.98 15.37
C GLU A 271 -10.81 -12.58 15.87
N ASN A 272 -9.84 -11.71 16.15
CA ASN A 272 -10.11 -10.33 16.58
C ASN A 272 -10.78 -9.53 15.46
N LEU A 273 -10.32 -9.68 14.21
CA LEU A 273 -10.91 -9.01 13.05
C LEU A 273 -12.30 -9.58 12.74
N LEU A 274 -12.42 -10.91 12.73
CA LEU A 274 -13.68 -11.61 12.48
C LEU A 274 -14.76 -11.24 13.49
N HIS A 275 -14.39 -11.02 14.76
CA HIS A 275 -15.33 -10.58 15.79
C HIS A 275 -16.10 -9.32 15.35
N TYR A 276 -15.38 -8.30 14.86
CA TYR A 276 -16.00 -7.04 14.46
C TYR A 276 -16.79 -7.17 13.15
N ILE A 277 -16.30 -7.95 12.19
CA ILE A 277 -17.02 -8.23 10.93
C ILE A 277 -18.36 -8.91 11.24
N HIS A 278 -18.36 -9.99 12.04
CA HIS A 278 -19.59 -10.71 12.39
C HIS A 278 -20.54 -9.87 13.26
N LYS A 279 -20.00 -9.09 14.20
CA LYS A 279 -20.79 -8.17 15.03
C LYS A 279 -21.51 -7.13 14.17
N HIS A 280 -20.83 -6.58 13.17
CA HIS A 280 -21.44 -5.63 12.24
C HIS A 280 -22.48 -6.31 11.33
N ALA A 281 -22.17 -7.49 10.78
CA ALA A 281 -23.09 -8.31 9.97
C ALA A 281 -24.44 -8.56 10.67
N GLY A 282 -24.37 -8.91 11.96
CA GLY A 282 -25.53 -9.19 12.79
C GLY A 282 -26.41 -7.96 13.01
N ARG A 283 -25.82 -6.78 13.19
CA ARG A 283 -26.57 -5.52 13.36
C ARG A 283 -27.35 -5.15 12.11
N VAL A 284 -26.71 -5.18 10.94
CA VAL A 284 -27.35 -4.86 9.65
C VAL A 284 -28.51 -5.82 9.34
N SER A 285 -28.36 -7.10 9.68
CA SER A 285 -29.40 -8.12 9.48
C SER A 285 -30.64 -7.87 10.35
N LEU A 286 -30.45 -7.43 11.60
CA LEU A 286 -31.54 -7.11 12.53
C LEU A 286 -32.26 -5.82 12.11
N GLU A 287 -31.54 -4.77 11.74
CA GLU A 287 -32.15 -3.50 11.31
C GLU A 287 -33.01 -3.64 10.05
N LYS A 288 -32.62 -4.52 9.11
CA LYS A 288 -33.42 -4.83 7.91
C LYS A 288 -34.72 -5.59 8.25
N GLN A 289 -34.76 -6.33 9.36
CA GLN A 289 -35.97 -7.05 9.80
C GLN A 289 -36.97 -6.12 10.50
N PHE A 290 -36.50 -5.11 11.23
CA PHE A 290 -37.37 -4.14 11.93
C PHE A 290 -37.92 -3.01 11.04
N LYS A 291 -37.40 -2.85 9.81
CA LYS A 291 -37.89 -1.88 8.81
C LYS A 291 -38.90 -2.48 7.80
N ARG A 292 -39.33 -3.73 7.98
CA ARG A 292 -40.41 -4.37 7.22
C ARG A 292 -41.66 -4.48 8.09
#